data_AF-A0A7Y7M5Z9-F1
#
_entry.id   AF-A0A7Y7M5Z9-F1
#
_cell.length_a   1.000
_cell.length_b   1.000
_cell.length_c   1.000
_cell.angle_alpha   90.00
_cell.angle_beta   90.00
_cell.angle_gamma   90.00
#
_symmetry.space_group_name_H-M   'P 1'
#
loop_
_entity.id
_entity.type
_entity.pdbx_description
1 polymer ?
#
loop_
_entity_poly.entity_id
_entity_poly.type
_entity_poly.pdbx_seq_one_letter_code
_entity_poly.pdbx_strand_id
1 'polypeptide(L)'
;MRLAPFLDLVRQAHDPAVAPQARRGLTSVCSAHPLVLEAALARAAVTGRPVLIEATCNQVNQEGGYTGMTPADFRDRVLAVAAAVGCPRELVLLGGDHLGPNPWKSLPPDQAMAKALDMIEAFAGAGFAKLHLDASMGCAGEPAVLSDEVVAERACALARRAESV
;
A
#
# COMPACT_ATOMS: atom_id res chain seq x y z
N MET A 1 -11.51 8.85 4.85
CA MET A 1 -10.06 8.93 4.64
C MET A 1 -9.78 10.25 3.93
N ARG A 2 -8.94 11.13 4.49
CA ARG A 2 -8.55 12.41 3.86
C ARG A 2 -7.11 12.29 3.36
N LEU A 3 -6.88 12.60 2.08
CA LEU A 3 -5.53 12.54 1.49
C LEU A 3 -4.67 13.77 1.80
N ALA A 4 -5.28 14.92 2.07
CA ALA A 4 -4.56 16.19 2.23
C ALA A 4 -3.42 16.12 3.28
N PRO A 5 -3.63 15.57 4.50
CA PRO A 5 -2.53 15.45 5.47
C PRO A 5 -1.36 14.59 4.97
N PHE A 6 -1.65 13.56 4.16
CA PHE A 6 -0.62 12.70 3.57
C PHE A 6 0.16 13.44 2.47
N LEU A 7 -0.54 14.17 1.60
CA LEU A 7 0.11 14.97 0.55
C LEU A 7 0.98 16.08 1.13
N ASP A 8 0.55 16.73 2.20
CA ASP A 8 1.34 17.77 2.88
C ASP A 8 2.61 17.17 3.52
N LEU A 9 2.50 15.97 4.10
CA LEU A 9 3.66 15.23 4.60
C LEU A 9 4.66 14.88 3.50
N VAL A 10 4.21 14.55 2.29
CA VAL A 10 5.09 14.27 1.15
C VAL A 10 5.72 15.56 0.62
N ARG A 11 4.92 16.62 0.44
CA ARG A 11 5.39 17.91 -0.10
C ARG A 11 6.48 18.54 0.73
N GLN A 12 6.38 18.49 2.07
CA GLN A 12 7.38 19.08 2.96
C GLN A 12 8.80 18.50 2.74
N ALA A 13 8.91 17.26 2.22
CA ALA A 13 10.20 16.62 2.00
C ALA A 13 10.98 17.27 0.86
N HIS A 14 10.26 17.89 -0.08
CA HIS A 14 10.82 18.57 -1.25
C HIS A 14 10.71 20.09 -1.17
N ASP A 15 10.05 20.63 -0.13
CA ASP A 15 9.92 22.07 0.08
C ASP A 15 11.17 22.63 0.79
N PRO A 16 11.98 23.47 0.12
CA PRO A 16 13.16 24.08 0.72
C PRO A 16 12.82 25.09 1.82
N ALA A 17 11.58 25.61 1.88
CA ALA A 17 11.14 26.50 2.94
C ALA A 17 10.91 25.77 4.28
N VAL A 18 10.73 24.44 4.24
CA VAL A 18 10.56 23.63 5.46
C VAL A 18 11.94 23.19 5.97
N ALA A 19 12.37 23.82 7.06
CA ALA A 19 13.63 23.48 7.73
C ALA A 19 13.66 21.97 8.12
N PRO A 20 14.81 21.28 8.00
CA PRO A 20 14.91 19.84 8.29
C PRO A 20 14.34 19.42 9.65
N GLN A 21 14.59 20.19 10.70
CA GLN A 21 14.07 19.95 12.06
C GLN A 21 12.55 20.16 12.20
N ALA A 22 11.92 20.89 11.28
CA ALA A 22 10.48 21.10 11.24
C ALA A 22 9.74 19.99 10.47
N ARG A 23 10.47 19.15 9.72
CA ARG A 23 9.88 18.04 8.96
C ARG A 23 9.28 16.99 9.89
N ARG A 24 8.26 16.30 9.40
CA ARG A 24 7.54 15.26 10.12
C ARG A 24 7.57 13.95 9.34
N GLY A 25 7.76 12.84 10.04
CA GLY A 25 7.59 11.51 9.47
C GLY A 25 6.19 10.95 9.73
N LEU A 26 5.84 9.92 8.98
CA LEU A 26 4.67 9.09 9.23
C LEU A 26 5.12 7.64 9.38
N THR A 27 4.74 7.00 10.48
CA THR A 27 5.02 5.58 10.69
C THR A 27 4.10 4.75 9.81
N SER A 28 4.68 3.83 9.03
CA SER A 28 3.93 2.79 8.32
C SER A 28 3.82 1.54 9.19
N VAL A 29 2.58 1.08 9.45
CA VAL A 29 2.30 -0.13 10.22
C VAL A 29 1.92 -1.26 9.26
N CYS A 30 2.91 -2.07 8.87
CA CYS A 30 2.74 -3.20 7.96
C CYS A 30 2.37 -4.49 8.71
N SER A 31 1.18 -4.53 9.33
CA SER A 31 0.73 -5.70 10.09
C SER A 31 -0.76 -5.97 9.89
N ALA A 32 -1.10 -7.25 9.70
CA ALA A 32 -2.47 -7.74 9.69
C ALA A 32 -2.92 -8.32 11.05
N HIS A 33 -2.07 -8.25 12.08
CA HIS A 33 -2.38 -8.82 13.39
C HIS A 33 -3.42 -7.95 14.13
N PRO A 34 -4.55 -8.51 14.61
CA PRO A 34 -5.63 -7.73 15.23
C PRO A 34 -5.16 -6.77 16.32
N LEU A 35 -4.34 -7.24 17.27
CA LEU A 35 -3.85 -6.41 18.38
C LEU A 35 -2.92 -5.27 17.93
N VAL A 36 -2.19 -5.44 16.83
CA VAL A 36 -1.31 -4.39 16.30
C VAL A 36 -2.14 -3.30 15.63
N LEU A 37 -3.18 -3.70 14.86
CA LEU A 37 -4.14 -2.77 14.28
C LEU A 37 -4.86 -1.97 15.36
N GLU A 38 -5.35 -2.66 16.40
CA GLU A 38 -6.01 -2.02 17.54
C GLU A 38 -5.10 -0.99 18.22
N ALA A 39 -3.86 -1.37 18.54
CA ALA A 39 -2.91 -0.47 19.19
C ALA A 39 -2.58 0.77 18.33
N ALA A 40 -2.39 0.58 17.01
CA ALA A 40 -2.10 1.67 16.08
C ALA A 40 -3.30 2.63 15.95
N LEU A 41 -4.51 2.09 15.83
CA LEU A 41 -5.74 2.87 15.68
C LEU A 41 -6.15 3.57 16.98
N ALA A 42 -6.00 2.92 18.14
CA ALA A 42 -6.25 3.52 19.44
C ALA A 42 -5.30 4.71 19.70
N ARG A 43 -4.03 4.58 19.30
CA ARG A 43 -3.08 5.71 19.35
C ARG A 43 -3.51 6.87 18.47
N ALA A 44 -4.02 6.60 17.26
CA ALA A 44 -4.53 7.64 16.38
C ALA A 44 -5.75 8.34 16.99
N ALA A 45 -6.68 7.60 17.59
CA ALA A 45 -7.83 8.13 18.30
C ALA A 45 -7.43 9.08 19.44
N VAL A 46 -6.45 8.68 20.27
CA VAL A 46 -5.97 9.50 21.40
C VAL A 46 -5.23 10.76 20.94
N THR A 47 -4.43 10.65 19.88
CA THR A 47 -3.54 11.75 19.45
C THR A 47 -4.15 12.69 18.42
N GLY A 48 -5.27 12.29 17.79
CA GLY A 48 -5.87 13.00 16.65
C GLY A 48 -4.97 13.06 15.42
N ARG A 49 -3.95 12.18 15.33
CA ARG A 49 -2.97 12.15 14.23
C ARG A 49 -3.29 11.04 13.23
N PRO A 50 -2.97 11.22 11.94
CA PRO A 50 -3.14 10.17 10.95
C PRO A 50 -2.35 8.90 11.28
N VAL A 51 -2.89 7.75 10.87
CA VAL A 51 -2.25 6.43 10.96
C VAL A 51 -2.23 5.78 9.59
N LEU A 52 -1.06 5.31 9.17
CA LEU A 52 -0.87 4.55 7.94
C LEU A 52 -0.78 3.06 8.28
N ILE A 53 -1.75 2.30 7.79
CA ILE A 53 -1.76 0.83 7.85
C ILE A 53 -1.46 0.31 6.45
N GLU A 54 -0.51 -0.61 6.32
CA GLU A 54 -0.17 -1.21 5.03
C GLU A 54 -0.38 -2.72 5.01
N ALA A 55 -0.77 -3.23 3.84
CA ALA A 55 -0.84 -4.65 3.54
C ALA A 55 0.13 -4.99 2.41
N THR A 56 0.88 -6.09 2.53
CA THR A 56 1.76 -6.55 1.45
C THR A 56 1.01 -7.41 0.43
N CYS A 57 1.51 -7.46 -0.81
CA CYS A 57 0.95 -8.26 -1.91
C CYS A 57 0.73 -9.75 -1.61
N ASN A 58 1.51 -10.31 -0.68
CA ASN A 58 1.36 -11.71 -0.25
C ASN A 58 0.24 -11.87 0.79
N GLN A 59 0.01 -10.87 1.63
CA GLN A 59 -1.03 -10.94 2.67
C GLN A 59 -2.41 -10.80 2.03
N VAL A 60 -2.55 -9.81 1.15
CA VAL A 60 -3.80 -9.33 0.60
C VAL A 60 -3.59 -9.09 -0.90
N ASN A 61 -4.44 -9.69 -1.72
CA ASN A 61 -4.52 -9.46 -3.17
C ASN A 61 -5.91 -9.87 -3.67
N GLN A 62 -6.20 -9.71 -4.96
CA GLN A 62 -7.49 -10.04 -5.56
C GLN A 62 -7.87 -11.54 -5.44
N GLU A 63 -6.90 -12.41 -5.17
CA GLU A 63 -7.08 -13.85 -4.96
C GLU A 63 -7.17 -14.21 -3.46
N GLY A 64 -7.10 -13.21 -2.57
CA GLY A 64 -7.17 -13.35 -1.11
C GLY A 64 -5.82 -13.39 -0.39
N GLY A 65 -4.72 -13.57 -1.11
CA GLY A 65 -3.40 -13.79 -0.50
C GLY A 65 -3.40 -14.94 0.54
N TYR A 66 -2.46 -14.95 1.47
CA TYR A 66 -2.48 -15.95 2.54
C TYR A 66 -3.49 -15.65 3.65
N THR A 67 -4.08 -14.45 3.67
CA THR A 67 -5.07 -14.08 4.70
C THR A 67 -6.51 -14.42 4.30
N GLY A 68 -6.74 -14.76 3.03
CA GLY A 68 -8.08 -14.92 2.46
C GLY A 68 -8.82 -13.60 2.27
N MET A 69 -8.13 -12.46 2.26
CA MET A 69 -8.72 -11.11 2.17
C MET A 69 -8.36 -10.44 0.85
N THR A 70 -9.37 -9.87 0.19
CA THR A 70 -9.17 -8.88 -0.87
C THR A 70 -8.78 -7.52 -0.27
N PRO A 71 -8.28 -6.56 -1.07
CA PRO A 71 -8.04 -5.20 -0.59
C PRO A 71 -9.28 -4.55 0.06
N ALA A 72 -10.48 -4.81 -0.48
CA ALA A 72 -11.73 -4.32 0.10
C ALA A 72 -12.00 -4.93 1.48
N ASP A 73 -11.79 -6.25 1.63
CA ASP A 73 -11.96 -6.94 2.92
C ASP A 73 -10.98 -6.39 3.96
N PHE A 74 -9.72 -6.17 3.57
CA PHE A 74 -8.71 -5.61 4.47
C PHE A 74 -9.08 -4.20 4.93
N ARG A 75 -9.52 -3.33 4.00
CA ARG A 75 -10.04 -2.00 4.34
C ARG A 75 -11.18 -2.11 5.35
N ASP A 76 -12.18 -2.94 5.08
CA ASP A 76 -13.37 -3.03 5.91
C ASP A 76 -13.04 -3.58 7.30
N ARG A 77 -12.09 -4.51 7.39
CA ARG A 77 -11.53 -4.98 8.66
C ARG A 77 -10.83 -3.86 9.45
N VAL A 78 -9.95 -3.09 8.82
CA VAL A 78 -9.25 -1.97 9.49
C VAL A 78 -10.26 -0.93 9.99
N LEU A 79 -11.28 -0.62 9.18
CA LEU A 79 -12.32 0.33 9.55
C LEU A 79 -13.25 -0.17 10.66
N ALA A 80 -13.53 -1.48 10.71
CA ALA A 80 -14.26 -2.08 11.82
C ALA A 80 -13.48 -1.95 13.14
N VAL A 81 -12.17 -2.21 13.13
CA VAL A 81 -11.30 -1.99 14.30
C VAL A 81 -11.26 -0.50 14.66
N ALA A 82 -11.16 0.40 13.67
CA ALA A 82 -11.16 1.83 13.90
C ALA A 82 -12.43 2.30 14.62
N ALA A 83 -13.60 1.83 14.17
CA ALA A 83 -14.87 2.11 14.82
C ALA A 83 -14.92 1.58 16.26
N ALA A 84 -14.43 0.35 16.50
CA ALA A 84 -14.42 -0.26 17.83
C ALA A 84 -13.56 0.52 18.85
N VAL A 85 -12.45 1.12 18.40
CA VAL A 85 -11.56 1.92 19.27
C VAL A 85 -11.86 3.43 19.24
N GLY A 86 -12.93 3.85 18.55
CA GLY A 86 -13.30 5.27 18.42
C GLY A 86 -12.33 6.11 17.59
N CYS A 87 -11.56 5.50 16.68
CA CYS A 87 -10.69 6.20 15.75
C CYS A 87 -11.50 6.76 14.56
N PRO A 88 -11.49 8.08 14.31
CA PRO A 88 -12.17 8.65 13.15
C PRO A 88 -11.62 8.14 11.82
N ARG A 89 -12.51 7.72 10.91
CA ARG A 89 -12.16 7.14 9.58
C ARG A 89 -11.31 8.09 8.72
N GLU A 90 -11.37 9.38 8.96
CA GLU A 90 -10.57 10.40 8.29
C GLU A 90 -9.08 10.36 8.65
N LEU A 91 -8.72 9.82 9.82
CA LEU A 91 -7.33 9.66 10.26
C LEU A 91 -6.67 8.39 9.68
N VAL A 92 -7.47 7.45 9.19
CA VAL A 92 -6.96 6.20 8.63
C VAL A 92 -6.50 6.41 7.19
N LEU A 93 -5.26 6.02 6.92
CA LEU A 93 -4.65 5.91 5.60
C LEU A 93 -4.30 4.45 5.35
N LEU A 94 -4.58 3.98 4.14
CA LEU A 94 -4.28 2.62 3.71
C LEU A 94 -3.18 2.65 2.64
N GLY A 95 -2.19 1.78 2.78
CA GLY A 95 -1.12 1.59 1.80
C GLY A 95 -0.94 0.14 1.38
N GLY A 96 -0.48 -0.07 0.15
CA GLY A 96 -0.08 -1.37 -0.35
C GLY A 96 1.43 -1.42 -0.50
N ASP A 97 2.03 -2.49 0.04
CA ASP A 97 3.47 -2.66 0.12
C ASP A 97 3.97 -3.75 -0.87
N HIS A 98 5.09 -3.46 -1.54
CA HIS A 98 5.71 -4.30 -2.58
C HIS A 98 4.72 -4.82 -3.63
N LEU A 99 3.88 -3.93 -4.17
CA LEU A 99 2.87 -4.27 -5.17
C LEU A 99 3.54 -4.49 -6.54
N GLY A 100 3.49 -5.74 -7.00
CA GLY A 100 4.01 -6.16 -8.29
C GLY A 100 3.91 -7.69 -8.44
N PRO A 101 4.71 -8.31 -9.33
CA PRO A 101 4.56 -9.71 -9.69
C PRO A 101 5.07 -10.70 -8.62
N ASN A 102 5.57 -10.23 -7.47
CA ASN A 102 6.19 -11.07 -6.45
C ASN A 102 5.37 -12.31 -6.01
N PRO A 103 4.04 -12.23 -5.77
CA PRO A 103 3.24 -13.41 -5.41
C PRO A 103 3.18 -14.46 -6.51
N TRP A 104 3.41 -14.05 -7.76
CA TRP A 104 3.28 -14.88 -8.97
C TRP A 104 4.60 -15.00 -9.74
N LYS A 105 5.74 -14.74 -9.11
CA LYS A 105 7.07 -14.77 -9.75
C LYS A 105 7.46 -16.15 -10.33
N SER A 106 6.77 -17.20 -9.93
CA SER A 106 6.92 -18.55 -10.49
C SER A 106 6.23 -18.72 -11.85
N LEU A 107 5.42 -17.75 -12.29
CA LEU A 107 4.79 -17.72 -13.61
C LEU A 107 5.68 -17.00 -14.64
N PRO A 108 5.44 -17.19 -15.94
CA PRO A 108 6.06 -16.36 -16.98
C PRO A 108 5.74 -14.87 -16.80
N PRO A 109 6.61 -13.95 -17.26
CA PRO A 109 6.50 -12.52 -16.99
C PRO A 109 5.14 -11.91 -17.35
N ASP A 110 4.62 -12.23 -18.53
CA ASP A 110 3.35 -11.70 -19.01
C ASP A 110 2.17 -12.10 -18.09
N GLN A 111 2.18 -13.35 -17.60
CA GLN A 111 1.15 -13.86 -16.71
C GLN A 111 1.27 -13.27 -15.30
N ALA A 112 2.48 -13.15 -14.79
CA ALA A 112 2.73 -12.54 -13.48
C ALA A 112 2.35 -11.05 -13.48
N MET A 113 2.68 -10.33 -14.56
CA MET A 113 2.32 -8.92 -14.72
C MET A 113 0.82 -8.71 -14.91
N ALA A 114 0.11 -9.58 -15.64
CA ALA A 114 -1.36 -9.51 -15.73
C ALA A 114 -2.00 -9.55 -14.34
N LYS A 115 -1.55 -10.48 -13.48
CA LYS A 115 -2.05 -10.58 -12.10
C LYS A 115 -1.64 -9.39 -11.22
N ALA A 116 -0.46 -8.82 -11.44
CA ALA A 116 -0.02 -7.61 -10.74
C ALA A 116 -0.87 -6.38 -11.14
N LEU A 117 -1.32 -6.31 -12.40
CA LEU A 117 -2.22 -5.26 -12.89
C LEU A 117 -3.63 -5.39 -12.28
N ASP A 118 -4.15 -6.61 -12.17
CA ASP A 118 -5.43 -6.84 -11.47
C ASP A 118 -5.33 -6.49 -9.97
N MET A 119 -4.19 -6.83 -9.36
CA MET A 119 -3.93 -6.49 -7.95
C MET A 119 -3.90 -4.98 -7.73
N ILE A 120 -3.12 -4.23 -8.53
CA ILE A 120 -2.98 -2.78 -8.33
C ILE A 120 -4.31 -2.06 -8.52
N GLU A 121 -5.13 -2.49 -9.48
CA GLU A 121 -6.50 -2.02 -9.67
C GLU A 121 -7.38 -2.32 -8.44
N ALA A 122 -7.31 -3.52 -7.87
CA ALA A 122 -8.07 -3.87 -6.68
C ALA A 122 -7.66 -3.03 -5.45
N PHE A 123 -6.37 -2.74 -5.27
CA PHE A 123 -5.89 -1.84 -4.22
C PHE A 123 -6.39 -0.40 -4.45
N ALA A 124 -6.23 0.14 -5.66
CA ALA A 124 -6.69 1.49 -6.00
C ALA A 124 -8.21 1.63 -5.82
N GLY A 125 -9.01 0.70 -6.36
CA GLY A 125 -10.47 0.69 -6.24
C GLY A 125 -11.00 0.48 -4.83
N ALA A 126 -10.21 -0.17 -3.96
CA ALA A 126 -10.54 -0.26 -2.54
C ALA A 126 -10.27 1.07 -1.77
N GLY A 127 -9.60 2.04 -2.38
CA GLY A 127 -9.28 3.34 -1.78
C GLY A 127 -7.95 3.37 -1.04
N PHE A 128 -6.99 2.49 -1.41
CA PHE A 128 -5.62 2.59 -0.92
C PHE A 128 -4.95 3.82 -1.53
N ALA A 129 -4.38 4.65 -0.67
CA ALA A 129 -3.87 5.98 -1.02
C ALA A 129 -2.36 6.00 -1.29
N LYS A 130 -1.64 5.01 -0.75
CA LYS A 130 -0.21 4.84 -0.91
C LYS A 130 0.04 3.51 -1.61
N LEU A 131 0.73 3.52 -2.73
CA LEU A 131 1.03 2.31 -3.50
C LEU A 131 2.54 2.21 -3.71
N HIS A 132 3.19 1.23 -3.09
CA HIS A 132 4.59 0.91 -3.35
C HIS A 132 4.66 -0.01 -4.57
N LEU A 133 5.04 0.54 -5.73
CA LEU A 133 5.18 -0.22 -6.97
C LEU A 133 6.56 -0.87 -7.03
N ASP A 134 6.60 -2.20 -6.95
CA ASP A 134 7.84 -2.98 -6.96
C ASP A 134 7.73 -4.15 -7.94
N ALA A 135 8.31 -3.95 -9.12
CA ALA A 135 8.44 -4.97 -10.16
C ALA A 135 9.91 -5.31 -10.45
N SER A 136 10.77 -5.24 -9.42
CA SER A 136 12.21 -5.45 -9.54
C SER A 136 12.65 -6.91 -9.68
N MET A 137 11.79 -7.84 -9.24
CA MET A 137 12.09 -9.27 -9.24
C MET A 137 11.85 -9.93 -10.60
N GLY A 138 12.77 -10.80 -11.00
CA GLY A 138 12.58 -11.67 -12.15
C GLY A 138 11.44 -12.66 -11.96
N CYS A 139 10.67 -12.88 -13.02
CA CYS A 139 9.68 -13.95 -13.11
C CYS A 139 10.29 -15.23 -13.73
N ALA A 140 9.49 -16.27 -13.96
CA ALA A 140 10.00 -17.52 -14.51
C ALA A 140 10.62 -17.31 -15.90
N GLY A 141 11.87 -17.75 -16.05
CA GLY A 141 12.63 -17.58 -17.29
C GLY A 141 13.41 -16.26 -17.38
N GLU A 142 13.32 -15.38 -16.37
CA GLU A 142 14.10 -14.14 -16.30
C GLU A 142 15.28 -14.27 -15.33
N PRO A 143 16.30 -13.39 -15.47
CA PRO A 143 17.31 -13.22 -14.44
C PRO A 143 16.68 -12.79 -13.11
N ALA A 144 17.28 -13.21 -11.99
CA ALA A 144 16.80 -12.83 -10.66
C ALA A 144 16.82 -11.30 -10.43
N VAL A 145 17.74 -10.60 -11.09
CA VAL A 145 17.86 -9.14 -11.09
C VAL A 145 17.61 -8.66 -12.51
N LEU A 146 16.57 -7.85 -12.68
CA LEU A 146 16.21 -7.25 -13.95
C LEU A 146 17.04 -5.98 -14.22
N SER A 147 17.06 -5.53 -15.47
CA SER A 147 17.61 -4.21 -15.79
C SER A 147 16.70 -3.10 -15.30
N ASP A 148 17.28 -1.95 -14.95
CA ASP A 148 16.53 -0.78 -14.48
C ASP A 148 15.43 -0.36 -15.47
N GLU A 149 15.68 -0.49 -16.79
CA GLU A 149 14.69 -0.19 -17.83
C GLU A 149 13.44 -1.08 -17.73
N VAL A 150 13.61 -2.40 -17.52
CA VAL A 150 12.48 -3.34 -17.41
C VAL A 150 11.71 -3.09 -16.12
N VAL A 151 12.42 -2.83 -15.02
CA VAL A 151 11.80 -2.49 -13.73
C VAL A 151 10.96 -1.22 -13.86
N ALA A 152 11.53 -0.17 -14.48
CA ALA A 152 10.84 1.09 -14.69
C ALA A 152 9.62 0.94 -15.61
N GLU A 153 9.72 0.18 -16.70
CA GLU A 153 8.59 -0.08 -17.60
C GLU A 153 7.43 -0.78 -16.89
N ARG A 154 7.72 -1.82 -16.11
CA ARG A 154 6.71 -2.54 -15.32
C ARG A 154 6.08 -1.66 -14.25
N ALA A 155 6.88 -0.87 -13.54
CA ALA A 155 6.37 0.09 -12.55
C ALA A 155 5.45 1.13 -13.21
N CYS A 156 5.80 1.62 -14.41
CA CYS A 156 4.94 2.53 -15.17
C CYS A 156 3.63 1.86 -15.59
N ALA A 157 3.64 0.58 -15.98
CA ALA A 157 2.42 -0.16 -16.29
C ALA A 157 1.49 -0.28 -15.07
N LEU A 158 2.04 -0.60 -13.90
CA LEU A 158 1.29 -0.66 -12.64
C LEU A 158 0.70 0.71 -12.27
N ALA A 159 1.49 1.78 -12.40
CA ALA A 159 1.03 3.15 -12.15
C ALA A 159 -0.14 3.52 -13.07
N ARG A 160 -0.01 3.31 -14.39
CA ARG A 160 -1.08 3.59 -15.35
C ARG A 160 -2.37 2.83 -15.03
N ARG A 161 -2.24 1.58 -14.56
CA ARG A 161 -3.41 0.79 -14.16
C ARG A 161 -4.08 1.33 -12.90
N ALA A 162 -3.29 1.72 -11.89
CA ALA A 162 -3.81 2.35 -10.68
C ALA A 162 -4.58 3.64 -10.99
N GLU A 163 -4.05 4.49 -11.88
CA GLU A 163 -4.67 5.76 -12.30
C GLU A 163 -5.92 5.58 -13.17
N SER A 164 -6.19 4.36 -13.68
CA SER A 164 -7.36 4.08 -14.52
C SER A 164 -8.65 3.79 -13.75
N VAL A 165 -8.58 3.81 -12.42
CA VAL A 165 -9.68 3.51 -11.48
C VAL A 165 -10.25 4.78 -10.89
#